data_AF-A0A3P6V2X4-F1
#
_entry.id   AF-A0A3P6V2X4-F1
#
_cell.length_a   1.000
_cell.length_b   1.000
_cell.length_c   1.000
_cell.angle_alpha   90.00
_cell.angle_beta   90.00
_cell.angle_gamma   90.00
#
_symmetry.space_group_name_H-M   'P 1'
#
loop_
_entity.id
_entity.type
_entity.pdbx_description
1 polymer ?
#
loop_
_entity_poly.entity_id
_entity_poly.type
_entity_poly.pdbx_seq_one_letter_code
_entity_poly.pdbx_strand_id
1 'polypeptide(L)'
;MNAKQLQMTGVILLHKNINLVVVEGGPKQQKFYKNLMLNRIKWEDEVIGQKKDADKDAPGERNQCQLIWEGQVKRRNFRDFNVVTATIEKQARDLLEKHNVAHYWDVAYSTTVLLDGQDPTPI
;
A
#
# COMPACT_ATOMS: atom_id res chain seq x y z
N MET A 1 -1.66 -13.93 -3.17
CA MET A 1 -1.53 -15.33 -2.69
C MET A 1 -1.35 -15.38 -1.16
N ASN A 2 -0.34 -14.68 -0.62
CA ASN A 2 0.00 -14.72 0.82
C ASN A 2 -1.10 -14.21 1.77
N ALA A 3 -1.79 -13.11 1.44
CA ALA A 3 -2.88 -12.59 2.29
C ALA A 3 -4.07 -13.58 2.41
N LYS A 4 -4.42 -14.25 1.30
CA LYS A 4 -5.50 -15.26 1.26
C LYS A 4 -5.12 -16.53 2.04
N GLN A 5 -3.86 -16.96 1.97
CA GLN A 5 -3.36 -18.11 2.74
C GLN A 5 -3.38 -17.86 4.25
N LEU A 6 -3.16 -16.62 4.67
CA LEU A 6 -3.19 -16.20 6.07
C LEU A 6 -4.61 -15.88 6.58
N GLN A 7 -5.65 -16.09 5.77
CA GLN A 7 -7.04 -15.71 6.09
C GLN A 7 -7.17 -14.24 6.55
N MET A 8 -6.35 -13.38 5.94
CA MET A 8 -6.43 -11.94 6.16
C MET A 8 -7.48 -11.32 5.25
N THR A 9 -8.11 -10.26 5.74
CA THR A 9 -9.12 -9.49 5.00
C THR A 9 -8.56 -8.12 4.66
N GLY A 10 -9.13 -7.45 3.65
CA GLY A 10 -8.61 -6.15 3.25
C GLY A 10 -8.87 -5.81 1.79
N VAL A 11 -8.20 -4.76 1.33
CA VAL A 11 -8.30 -4.32 -0.06
C VAL A 11 -6.95 -3.80 -0.55
N ILE A 12 -6.61 -4.16 -1.79
CA ILE A 12 -5.56 -3.49 -2.54
C ILE A 12 -6.25 -2.55 -3.51
N LEU A 13 -5.96 -1.26 -3.38
CA LEU A 13 -6.49 -0.21 -4.23
C LEU A 13 -5.38 0.28 -5.16
N LEU A 14 -5.58 0.06 -6.45
CA LEU A 14 -4.68 0.48 -7.51
C LEU A 14 -5.16 1.82 -8.05
N HIS A 15 -4.34 2.86 -7.95
CA HIS A 15 -4.60 4.18 -8.51
C HIS A 15 -3.33 4.68 -9.21
N LYS A 16 -3.48 5.59 -10.18
CA LYS A 16 -2.35 6.07 -11.00
C LYS A 16 -1.23 6.70 -10.17
N ASN A 17 -1.60 7.39 -9.09
CA ASN A 17 -0.66 8.15 -8.27
C ASN A 17 -0.18 7.34 -7.07
N ILE A 18 -1.08 6.57 -6.43
CA ILE A 18 -0.78 5.83 -5.18
C ILE A 18 -1.43 4.45 -5.19
N ASN A 19 -0.70 3.44 -4.74
CA ASN A 19 -1.25 2.11 -4.53
C ASN A 19 -1.42 1.88 -3.03
N LEU A 20 -2.67 1.77 -2.57
CA LEU A 20 -2.98 1.59 -1.15
C LEU A 20 -3.26 0.12 -0.84
N VAL A 21 -2.53 -0.43 0.13
CA VAL A 21 -2.74 -1.80 0.62
C VAL A 21 -3.28 -1.75 2.05
N VAL A 22 -4.54 -2.10 2.23
CA VAL A 22 -5.19 -2.20 3.54
C VAL A 22 -5.32 -3.67 3.93
N VAL A 23 -4.85 -4.04 5.12
CA VAL A 23 -4.90 -5.42 5.60
C VAL A 23 -5.38 -5.47 7.06
N GLU A 24 -6.35 -6.33 7.32
CA GLU A 24 -6.93 -6.62 8.63
C GLU A 24 -6.71 -8.10 8.97
N GLY A 25 -6.28 -8.39 10.19
CA GLY A 25 -5.95 -9.75 10.62
C GLY A 25 -5.48 -9.80 12.06
N GLY A 26 -5.10 -11.00 12.53
CA GLY A 26 -4.53 -11.17 13.86
C GLY A 26 -3.07 -10.67 13.96
N PRO A 27 -2.56 -10.39 15.18
CA PRO A 27 -1.20 -9.82 15.36
C PRO A 27 -0.08 -10.65 14.73
N LYS A 28 -0.18 -11.99 14.79
CA LYS A 28 0.80 -12.89 14.14
C LYS A 28 0.78 -12.76 12.61
N GLN A 29 -0.41 -12.66 12.03
CA GLN A 29 -0.60 -12.51 10.58
C GLN A 29 -0.08 -11.14 10.11
N GLN A 30 -0.39 -10.08 10.86
CA GLN A 30 0.10 -8.72 10.60
C GLN A 30 1.63 -8.67 10.64
N LYS A 31 2.28 -9.24 11.67
CA LYS A 31 3.75 -9.27 11.77
C LYS A 31 4.39 -9.98 10.58
N PHE A 32 3.84 -11.12 10.16
CA PHE A 32 4.33 -11.84 8.99
C PHE A 32 4.16 -11.03 7.70
N TYR A 33 2.98 -10.42 7.49
CA TYR A 33 2.68 -9.65 6.29
C TYR A 33 3.51 -8.36 6.21
N LYS A 34 3.71 -7.68 7.34
CA LYS A 34 4.61 -6.52 7.47
C LYS A 34 6.04 -6.88 7.08
N ASN A 35 6.58 -7.98 7.62
CA ASN A 35 7.92 -8.44 7.25
C ASN A 35 8.02 -8.83 5.76
N LEU A 36 6.96 -9.44 5.22
CA LEU A 36 6.88 -9.74 3.79
C LEU A 36 6.94 -8.45 2.95
N MET A 37 6.08 -7.47 3.24
CA MET A 37 5.95 -6.24 2.46
C MET A 37 7.17 -5.33 2.59
N LEU A 38 7.72 -5.16 3.79
CA LEU A 38 8.79 -4.18 4.03
C LEU A 38 10.20 -4.74 3.84
N ASN A 39 10.43 -6.03 4.14
CA ASN A 39 11.79 -6.58 4.18
C ASN A 39 12.05 -7.64 3.11
N ARG A 40 11.04 -8.44 2.72
CA ARG A 40 11.24 -9.56 1.79
C ARG A 40 11.01 -9.17 0.33
N ILE A 41 10.08 -8.26 0.06
CA ILE A 41 9.84 -7.75 -1.29
C ILE A 41 10.79 -6.58 -1.51
N LYS A 42 11.63 -6.70 -2.53
CA LYS A 42 12.56 -5.66 -2.94
C LYS A 42 11.85 -4.74 -3.94
N TRP A 43 11.13 -3.74 -3.43
CA TRP A 43 10.40 -2.79 -4.27
C TRP A 43 11.34 -1.91 -5.10
N GLU A 44 12.52 -1.58 -4.55
CA GLU A 44 13.52 -0.71 -5.17
C GLU A 44 14.28 -1.34 -6.34
N ASP A 45 14.18 -2.67 -6.50
CA ASP A 45 14.75 -3.40 -7.64
C ASP A 45 13.86 -3.26 -8.90
N GLU A 46 12.67 -2.67 -8.78
CA GLU A 46 11.76 -2.39 -9.90
C GLU A 46 11.76 -0.89 -10.24
N VAL A 47 12.28 -0.55 -11.42
CA VAL A 47 12.18 0.79 -12.01
C VAL A 47 10.82 0.94 -12.69
N ILE A 48 10.09 2.02 -12.37
CA ILE A 48 8.76 2.29 -12.95
C ILE A 48 8.87 2.37 -14.48
N GLY A 49 8.29 1.38 -15.18
CA GLY A 49 8.25 1.33 -16.65
C GLY A 49 9.26 0.40 -17.33
N GLN A 50 10.15 -0.29 -16.60
CA GLN A 50 11.06 -1.30 -17.17
C GLN A 50 10.75 -2.72 -16.67
N LYS A 51 10.92 -3.73 -17.55
CA LYS A 51 10.82 -5.14 -17.18
C LYS A 51 12.04 -5.55 -16.36
N LYS A 52 11.80 -6.05 -15.14
CA LYS A 52 12.54 -6.97 -14.24
C LYS A 52 14.07 -7.21 -14.30
N ASP A 53 14.84 -6.41 -15.04
CA ASP A 53 16.30 -6.49 -15.15
C ASP A 53 16.89 -5.09 -15.42
N ALA A 54 16.38 -4.06 -14.74
CA ALA A 54 16.98 -2.73 -14.79
C ALA A 54 18.21 -2.72 -13.88
N ASP A 55 19.36 -2.32 -14.44
CA ASP A 55 20.61 -2.16 -13.69
C ASP A 55 20.41 -1.19 -12.52
N LYS A 56 21.16 -1.36 -11.42
CA LYS A 56 21.01 -0.51 -10.22
C LYS A 56 21.31 0.97 -10.50
N ASP A 57 21.90 1.30 -11.63
CA ASP A 57 22.20 2.66 -12.07
C ASP A 57 21.25 3.19 -13.16
N ALA A 58 20.17 2.47 -13.47
CA ALA A 58 19.17 2.93 -14.43
C ALA A 58 18.42 4.17 -13.90
N PRO A 59 18.40 5.29 -14.65
CA PRO A 59 17.64 6.47 -14.26
C PRO A 59 16.13 6.18 -14.32
N GLY A 60 15.44 6.38 -13.20
CA GLY A 60 13.99 6.26 -13.09
C GLY A 60 13.53 6.28 -11.63
N GLU A 61 12.24 6.57 -11.41
CA GLU A 61 11.64 6.47 -10.08
C GLU A 61 11.58 5.00 -9.65
N ARG A 62 12.07 4.75 -8.44
CA ARG A 62 12.03 3.43 -7.81
C ARG A 62 10.74 3.28 -7.03
N ASN A 63 10.16 2.09 -7.10
CA ASN A 63 8.99 1.78 -6.29
C ASN A 63 9.40 1.61 -4.81
N GLN A 64 8.62 2.17 -3.90
CA GLN A 64 8.83 2.02 -2.45
C GLN A 64 7.53 1.64 -1.74
N CYS A 65 7.65 0.79 -0.73
CA CYS A 65 6.53 0.40 0.13
C CYS A 65 6.79 0.89 1.55
N GLN A 66 5.93 1.77 2.05
CA GLN A 66 6.02 2.31 3.40
C GLN A 66 4.77 1.97 4.21
N LEU A 67 4.95 1.81 5.52
CA LEU A 67 3.85 1.62 6.46
C LEU A 67 3.33 2.98 6.91
N ILE A 68 2.14 3.35 6.46
CA ILE A 68 1.49 4.63 6.81
C ILE A 68 0.74 4.60 8.14
N TRP A 69 0.19 3.44 8.51
CA TRP A 69 -0.62 3.28 9.70
C TRP A 69 -0.66 1.82 10.18
N GLU A 70 -0.60 1.62 11.49
CA GLU A 70 -0.75 0.34 12.17
C GLU A 70 -1.56 0.54 13.45
N GLY A 71 -2.60 -0.26 13.66
CA GLY A 71 -3.45 -0.12 14.83
C GLY A 71 -4.49 -1.23 14.97
N GLN A 72 -5.25 -1.13 16.06
CA GLN A 72 -6.36 -2.05 16.36
C GLN A 72 -7.69 -1.38 16.09
N VAL A 73 -8.60 -2.11 15.44
CA VAL A 73 -9.98 -1.69 15.19
C VAL A 73 -10.95 -2.62 15.92
N LYS A 74 -12.08 -2.07 16.37
CA LYS A 74 -13.09 -2.84 17.14
C LYS A 74 -13.68 -4.02 16.36
N ARG A 75 -13.80 -3.88 15.04
CA ARG A 75 -14.35 -4.89 14.13
C ARG A 75 -13.59 -4.86 12.80
N ARG A 76 -13.55 -6.00 12.12
CA ARG A 76 -13.06 -6.06 10.72
C ARG A 76 -14.07 -5.36 9.81
N ASN A 77 -13.59 -4.45 8.98
CA ASN A 77 -14.42 -3.72 8.01
C ASN A 77 -14.46 -4.43 6.66
N PHE A 78 -13.48 -5.27 6.37
CA PHE A 78 -13.41 -6.08 5.15
C PHE A 78 -13.77 -7.54 5.45
N ARG A 79 -14.60 -8.14 4.58
CA ARG A 79 -14.99 -9.56 4.67
C ARG A 79 -14.04 -10.49 3.91
N ASP A 80 -13.52 -10.00 2.79
CA ASP A 80 -12.62 -10.71 1.89
C ASP A 80 -11.38 -9.86 1.60
N PHE A 81 -10.43 -10.44 0.86
CA PHE A 81 -9.27 -9.72 0.36
C PHE A 81 -9.42 -9.46 -1.14
N ASN A 82 -9.80 -8.24 -1.50
CA ASN A 82 -10.11 -7.84 -2.87
C ASN A 82 -9.04 -6.91 -3.46
N VAL A 83 -8.92 -6.93 -4.79
CA VAL A 83 -8.09 -5.98 -5.53
C VAL A 83 -9.02 -5.14 -6.38
N VAL A 84 -8.93 -3.82 -6.27
CA VAL A 84 -9.80 -2.88 -6.98
C VAL A 84 -8.96 -1.79 -7.61
N THR A 85 -9.27 -1.47 -8.85
CA THR A 85 -8.64 -0.36 -9.57
C THR A 85 -9.57 0.84 -9.54
N ALA A 86 -9.06 1.98 -9.10
CA ALA A 86 -9.74 3.27 -9.16
C ALA A 86 -9.03 4.18 -10.15
N THR A 87 -9.79 4.82 -11.05
CA THR A 87 -9.24 5.75 -12.04
C THR A 87 -9.16 7.18 -11.53
N ILE A 88 -9.98 7.51 -10.52
CA ILE A 88 -10.05 8.81 -9.86
C ILE A 88 -10.05 8.65 -8.34
N GLU A 89 -9.49 9.63 -7.63
CA GLU A 89 -9.37 9.63 -6.17
C GLU A 89 -10.74 9.54 -5.48
N LYS A 90 -11.76 10.21 -6.02
CA LYS A 90 -13.13 10.14 -5.51
C LYS A 90 -13.67 8.71 -5.49
N GLN A 91 -13.40 7.91 -6.52
CA GLN A 91 -13.82 6.51 -6.59
C GLN A 91 -13.11 5.66 -5.54
N ALA A 92 -11.83 5.96 -5.28
CA ALA A 92 -11.04 5.28 -4.27
C ALA A 92 -11.59 5.56 -2.86
N ARG A 93 -11.86 6.83 -2.57
CA ARG A 93 -12.48 7.27 -1.32
C ARG A 93 -13.88 6.66 -1.14
N ASP A 94 -14.74 6.76 -2.16
CA ASP A 94 -16.11 6.22 -2.11
C ASP A 94 -16.13 4.72 -1.85
N LEU A 95 -15.14 3.97 -2.34
CA LEU A 95 -14.99 2.55 -2.05
C LEU A 95 -14.70 2.30 -0.57
N LEU A 96 -13.77 3.05 0.01
CA LEU A 96 -13.42 2.92 1.43
C LEU A 96 -14.52 3.47 2.35
N GLU A 97 -15.28 4.46 1.89
CA GLU A 97 -16.46 5.01 2.58
C GLU A 97 -17.55 3.93 2.76
N LYS A 98 -17.79 3.08 1.75
CA LYS A 98 -18.72 1.93 1.87
C LYS A 98 -18.33 0.96 3.00
N HIS A 99 -17.05 0.93 3.35
CA HIS A 99 -16.51 0.13 4.46
C HIS A 99 -16.34 0.94 5.76
N ASN A 100 -16.79 2.20 5.81
CA ASN A 100 -16.60 3.15 6.92
C ASN A 100 -15.13 3.43 7.27
N VAL A 101 -14.23 3.36 6.28
CA VAL A 101 -12.78 3.53 6.46
C VAL A 101 -12.18 4.52 5.46
N ALA A 102 -12.95 5.52 5.02
CA ALA A 102 -12.48 6.55 4.09
C ALA A 102 -11.25 7.32 4.60
N HIS A 103 -11.13 7.48 5.92
CA HIS A 103 -9.96 8.11 6.55
C HIS A 103 -8.63 7.39 6.25
N TYR A 104 -8.64 6.10 5.88
CA TYR A 104 -7.42 5.41 5.42
C TYR A 104 -6.89 6.00 4.12
N TRP A 105 -7.78 6.41 3.22
CA TRP A 105 -7.40 7.11 2.00
C TRP A 105 -6.81 8.48 2.32
N ASP A 106 -7.44 9.22 3.23
CA ASP A 106 -7.02 10.57 3.57
C ASP A 106 -5.62 10.61 4.20
N VAL A 107 -5.33 9.65 5.09
CA VAL A 107 -3.99 9.47 5.66
C VAL A 107 -3.00 9.09 4.57
N ALA A 108 -3.31 8.08 3.75
CA ALA A 108 -2.41 7.65 2.68
C ALA A 108 -2.08 8.79 1.72
N TYR A 109 -3.09 9.51 1.27
CA TYR A 109 -2.95 10.63 0.36
C TYR A 109 -2.12 11.77 0.96
N SER A 110 -2.43 12.16 2.20
CA SER A 110 -1.67 13.21 2.89
C SER A 110 -0.21 12.80 3.09
N THR A 111 0.06 11.55 3.44
CA THR A 111 1.42 11.04 3.59
C THR A 111 2.18 11.04 2.26
N THR A 112 1.56 10.61 1.15
CA THR A 112 2.22 10.67 -0.16
C THR A 112 2.56 12.10 -0.56
N VAL A 113 1.61 13.03 -0.44
CA VAL A 113 1.87 14.45 -0.77
C VAL A 113 3.00 15.05 0.08
N LEU A 114 3.10 14.66 1.34
CA LEU A 114 4.20 15.09 2.22
C LEU A 114 5.54 14.47 1.84
N LEU A 115 5.56 13.22 1.38
CA LEU A 115 6.77 12.53 0.94
C LEU A 115 7.29 13.11 -0.39
N ASP A 116 6.40 13.48 -1.32
CA ASP A 116 6.78 14.16 -2.57
C ASP A 116 7.37 15.56 -2.32
N GLY A 117 7.09 16.16 -1.15
CA GLY A 117 7.62 17.46 -0.74
C GLY A 117 8.96 17.42 -0.01
N GLN A 118 9.54 16.24 0.25
CA GLN A 118 10.87 16.08 0.84
C GLN A 118 11.87 15.69 -0.25
N ASP A 119 12.44 16.69 -0.94
CA ASP A 119 13.71 16.50 -1.63
C ASP A 119 14.72 15.89 -0.63
N PRO A 120 15.44 14.80 -0.98
CA PRO A 120 16.51 14.30 -0.14
C PRO A 120 17.58 15.39 -0.05
N THR A 121 17.67 16.04 1.11
CA THR A 121 18.76 16.98 1.38
C THR A 121 20.08 16.25 1.18
N PRO A 122 20.96 16.70 0.26
CA PRO A 122 22.27 16.10 0.13
C PRO A 122 23.05 16.37 1.42
N ILE A 123 23.52 15.30 2.06
CA ILE A 123 24.56 15.37 3.09
C ILE A 123 25.91 15.39 2.37
#